data_AF-A0A7W3LZ44-F1
#
_entry.id   AF-A0A7W3LZ44-F1
#
_cell.length_a   1.000
_cell.length_b   1.000
_cell.length_c   1.000
_cell.angle_alpha   90.00
_cell.angle_beta   90.00
_cell.angle_gamma   90.00
#
_symmetry.space_group_name_H-M   'P 1'
#
loop_
_entity.id
_entity.type
_entity.pdbx_description
1 polymer ?
#
loop_
_entity_poly.entity_id
_entity_poly.type
_entity_poly.pdbx_seq_one_letter_code
_entity_poly.pdbx_strand_id
1 'polypeptide(L)'
;MTAGGGRELGRLSRAVTVVWERGWQPADLVHYAGRRLSARHRRLLVDAVAAEVRAYPAETFDRRWRDQLSTLGARVWWGGDGDHARAWCEREGVAPDVLDACAVELLRLLVALPRLPHLGPRPGGAGAGPLSGAGEHEVDQRILGRVRALLAKAESTEFPEEAEALSARAQELMARYSIDQALLGAGDGPGLAPAGRRVAVDSPYDAPKAVLLTVVAEANRCRAVWHRELGFSTVLGFPADLAAVEVLFTSLLVQATAEMVHAGPRRDARGRSRTRSFRHAFLNAYATRVGERLRETVDRVAAETAGKDLLPVLVERDRAVRRAVDEMFPNLSRGRTGSVSNYEGWLAGRAAADLADLGGRAAVTETSGRP
;
A
#
# COMPACT_ATOMS: atom_id res chain seq x y z
N MET A 1 -10.72 -22.45 -35.50
CA MET A 1 -10.67 -22.11 -34.06
C MET A 1 -9.81 -23.13 -33.37
N THR A 2 -8.59 -22.77 -33.03
CA THR A 2 -7.54 -23.68 -32.58
C THR A 2 -7.82 -24.16 -31.15
N ALA A 3 -7.82 -25.48 -30.95
CA ALA A 3 -7.89 -26.12 -29.62
C ALA A 3 -6.71 -25.78 -28.69
N GLY A 4 -5.74 -24.99 -29.19
CA GLY A 4 -4.65 -24.35 -28.44
C GLY A 4 -5.22 -23.42 -27.39
N GLY A 5 -5.44 -22.13 -27.69
CA GLY A 5 -5.73 -21.09 -26.69
C GLY A 5 -6.66 -21.42 -25.51
N GLY A 6 -7.71 -22.24 -25.68
CA GLY A 6 -8.53 -22.70 -24.54
C GLY A 6 -7.74 -23.54 -23.50
N ARG A 7 -6.76 -24.34 -23.96
CA ARG A 7 -5.86 -25.15 -23.14
C ARG A 7 -4.89 -24.28 -22.34
N GLU A 8 -4.29 -23.27 -22.96
CA GLU A 8 -3.38 -22.32 -22.31
C GLU A 8 -4.09 -21.51 -21.23
N LEU A 9 -5.31 -21.02 -21.50
CA LEU A 9 -6.15 -20.31 -20.53
C LEU A 9 -6.50 -21.18 -19.32
N GLY A 10 -6.91 -22.43 -19.55
CA GLY A 10 -7.15 -23.38 -18.45
C GLY A 10 -5.89 -23.72 -17.64
N ARG A 11 -4.69 -23.68 -18.25
CA ARG A 11 -3.41 -23.80 -17.53
C ARG A 11 -3.11 -22.56 -16.70
N LEU A 12 -3.43 -21.36 -17.21
CA LEU A 12 -3.25 -20.12 -16.47
C LEU A 12 -4.10 -20.09 -15.20
N SER A 13 -5.38 -20.46 -15.26
CA SER A 13 -6.23 -20.52 -14.05
C SER A 13 -5.65 -21.45 -12.98
N ARG A 14 -5.22 -22.67 -13.37
CA ARG A 14 -4.54 -23.59 -12.43
C ARG A 14 -3.23 -23.02 -11.87
N ALA A 15 -2.46 -22.29 -12.68
CA ALA A 15 -1.25 -21.64 -12.20
C ALA A 15 -1.56 -20.54 -11.19
N VAL A 16 -2.67 -19.81 -11.35
CA VAL A 16 -3.16 -18.84 -10.36
C VAL A 16 -3.47 -19.53 -9.02
N THR A 17 -4.15 -20.69 -9.04
CA THR A 17 -4.40 -21.49 -7.83
C THR A 17 -3.10 -21.81 -7.08
N VAL A 18 -2.11 -22.34 -7.80
CA VAL A 18 -0.80 -22.71 -7.23
C VAL A 18 -0.07 -21.49 -6.66
N VAL A 19 -0.20 -20.33 -7.30
CA VAL A 19 0.42 -19.09 -6.84
C VAL A 19 -0.26 -18.58 -5.56
N TRP A 20 -1.58 -18.74 -5.43
CA TRP A 20 -2.30 -18.45 -4.18
C TRP A 20 -1.91 -19.38 -3.03
N GLU A 21 -1.68 -20.67 -3.30
CA GLU A 21 -1.13 -21.62 -2.33
C GLU A 21 0.29 -21.23 -1.86
N ARG A 22 1.04 -20.51 -2.69
CA ARG A 22 2.36 -19.94 -2.34
C ARG A 22 2.26 -18.61 -1.60
N GLY A 23 1.06 -18.18 -1.20
CA GLY A 23 0.83 -16.99 -0.37
C GLY A 23 0.69 -15.68 -1.14
N TRP A 24 0.63 -15.71 -2.47
CA TRP A 24 0.34 -14.53 -3.28
C TRP A 24 -1.15 -14.19 -3.26
N GLN A 25 -1.46 -12.90 -3.31
CA GLN A 25 -2.84 -12.42 -3.46
C GLN A 25 -3.04 -11.79 -4.85
N PRO A 26 -4.30 -11.60 -5.29
CA PRO A 26 -4.60 -11.09 -6.63
C PRO A 26 -3.92 -9.77 -6.95
N ALA A 27 -3.96 -8.81 -6.02
CA ALA A 27 -3.34 -7.50 -6.23
C ALA A 27 -1.81 -7.60 -6.39
N ASP A 28 -1.15 -8.39 -5.55
CA ASP A 28 0.31 -8.60 -5.62
C ASP A 28 0.72 -9.22 -6.94
N LEU A 29 -0.07 -10.20 -7.39
CA LEU A 29 0.20 -10.97 -8.60
C LEU A 29 0.10 -10.10 -9.84
N VAL A 30 -0.98 -9.34 -9.96
CA VAL A 30 -1.22 -8.42 -11.08
C VAL A 30 -0.21 -7.28 -11.07
N HIS A 31 0.14 -6.76 -9.89
CA HIS A 31 1.20 -5.76 -9.73
C HIS A 31 2.55 -6.27 -10.22
N TYR A 32 2.99 -7.43 -9.73
CA TYR A 32 4.27 -8.01 -10.11
C TYR A 32 4.35 -8.33 -11.61
N ALA A 33 3.28 -8.87 -12.19
CA ALA A 33 3.19 -9.10 -13.63
C ALA A 33 3.30 -7.80 -14.43
N GLY A 34 2.63 -6.73 -13.98
CA GLY A 34 2.74 -5.40 -14.61
C GLY A 34 4.15 -4.79 -14.57
N ARG A 35 4.99 -5.19 -13.62
CA ARG A 35 6.41 -4.77 -13.55
C ARG A 35 7.30 -5.53 -14.53
N ARG A 36 6.92 -6.75 -14.92
CA ARG A 36 7.77 -7.68 -15.69
C ARG A 36 7.33 -7.84 -17.13
N LEU A 37 6.04 -7.66 -17.40
CA LEU A 37 5.39 -7.90 -18.68
C LEU A 37 4.54 -6.70 -19.11
N SER A 38 4.03 -6.74 -20.33
CA SER A 38 3.23 -5.65 -20.89
C SER A 38 1.82 -5.55 -20.28
N ALA A 39 1.16 -4.40 -20.50
CA ALA A 39 -0.23 -4.19 -20.07
C ALA A 39 -1.22 -5.23 -20.61
N ARG A 40 -0.94 -5.82 -21.79
CA ARG A 40 -1.72 -6.92 -22.37
C ARG A 40 -1.68 -8.17 -21.51
N HIS A 41 -0.48 -8.56 -21.05
CA HIS A 41 -0.32 -9.68 -20.11
C HIS A 41 -1.06 -9.43 -18.80
N ARG A 42 -1.00 -8.19 -18.29
CA ARG A 42 -1.72 -7.80 -17.08
C ARG A 42 -3.23 -8.02 -17.23
N ARG A 43 -3.82 -7.63 -18.37
CA ARG A 43 -5.26 -7.84 -18.63
C ARG A 43 -5.61 -9.33 -18.75
N LEU A 44 -4.80 -10.11 -19.46
CA LEU A 44 -4.98 -11.57 -19.56
C LEU A 44 -4.89 -12.27 -18.19
N LEU A 45 -3.99 -11.81 -17.33
CA LEU A 45 -3.86 -12.32 -15.96
C LEU A 45 -5.06 -11.95 -15.07
N VAL A 46 -5.63 -10.74 -15.22
CA VAL A 46 -6.86 -10.36 -14.53
C VAL A 46 -8.02 -11.27 -14.94
N ASP A 47 -8.12 -11.62 -16.23
CA ASP A 47 -9.09 -12.62 -16.69
C ASP A 47 -8.83 -14.00 -16.08
N ALA A 48 -7.58 -14.46 -16.02
CA ALA A 48 -7.24 -15.74 -15.39
C ALA A 48 -7.61 -15.76 -13.88
N VAL A 49 -7.41 -14.64 -13.18
CA VAL A 49 -7.87 -14.44 -11.79
C VAL A 49 -9.39 -14.50 -11.72
N ALA A 50 -10.12 -13.82 -12.60
CA ALA A 50 -11.59 -13.83 -12.62
C ALA A 50 -12.15 -15.24 -12.91
N ALA A 51 -11.52 -15.98 -13.82
CA ALA A 51 -11.86 -17.36 -14.13
C ALA A 51 -11.68 -18.28 -12.92
N GLU A 52 -10.57 -18.13 -12.19
CA GLU A 52 -10.28 -18.91 -10.99
C GLU A 52 -11.23 -18.55 -9.83
N VAL A 53 -11.51 -17.26 -9.62
CA VAL A 53 -12.45 -16.78 -8.59
C VAL A 53 -13.83 -17.42 -8.71
N ARG A 54 -14.31 -17.64 -9.95
CA ARG A 54 -15.61 -18.28 -10.22
C ARG A 54 -15.71 -19.71 -9.65
N ALA A 55 -14.59 -20.37 -9.38
CA ALA A 55 -14.57 -21.72 -8.81
C ALA A 55 -14.85 -21.75 -7.28
N TYR A 56 -14.85 -20.59 -6.61
CA TYR A 56 -15.05 -20.49 -5.16
C TYR A 56 -16.40 -19.85 -4.84
N PRO A 57 -17.12 -20.31 -3.80
CA PRO A 57 -18.30 -19.61 -3.31
C PRO A 57 -17.94 -18.21 -2.82
N ALA A 58 -18.78 -17.21 -3.12
CA ALA A 58 -18.53 -15.81 -2.77
C ALA A 58 -18.30 -15.58 -1.26
N GLU A 59 -18.92 -16.41 -0.43
CA GLU A 59 -18.83 -16.39 1.04
C GLU A 59 -17.44 -16.77 1.56
N THR A 60 -16.66 -17.49 0.76
CA THR A 60 -15.29 -17.91 1.12
C THR A 60 -14.24 -16.82 0.88
N PHE A 61 -14.63 -15.67 0.32
CA PHE A 61 -13.71 -14.54 0.19
C PHE A 61 -13.80 -13.63 1.40
N ASP A 62 -12.68 -13.51 2.11
CA ASP A 62 -12.53 -12.45 3.09
C ASP A 62 -12.70 -11.06 2.43
N ARG A 63 -12.89 -10.04 3.25
CA ARG A 63 -13.10 -8.67 2.77
C ARG A 63 -11.93 -8.17 1.91
N ARG A 64 -10.70 -8.45 2.32
CA ARG A 64 -9.50 -7.98 1.63
C ARG A 64 -9.43 -8.53 0.22
N TRP A 65 -9.72 -9.83 0.05
CA TRP A 65 -9.80 -10.46 -1.26
C TRP A 65 -10.89 -9.80 -2.11
N ARG A 66 -12.08 -9.57 -1.55
CA ARG A 66 -13.16 -8.86 -2.27
C ARG A 66 -12.76 -7.46 -2.71
N ASP A 67 -12.13 -6.69 -1.83
CA ASP A 67 -11.64 -5.35 -2.13
C ASP A 67 -10.60 -5.38 -3.27
N GLN A 68 -9.63 -6.30 -3.20
CA GLN A 68 -8.63 -6.47 -4.27
C GLN A 68 -9.26 -6.86 -5.62
N LEU A 69 -10.17 -7.84 -5.63
CA LEU A 69 -10.84 -8.29 -6.85
C LEU A 69 -11.70 -7.17 -7.47
N SER A 70 -12.35 -6.36 -6.63
CA SER A 70 -13.11 -5.19 -7.04
C SER A 70 -12.20 -4.12 -7.67
N THR A 71 -11.10 -3.76 -7.00
CA THR A 71 -10.11 -2.80 -7.51
C THR A 71 -9.49 -3.25 -8.83
N LEU A 72 -9.26 -4.55 -8.99
CA LEU A 72 -8.73 -5.12 -10.24
C LEU A 72 -9.76 -5.19 -11.36
N GLY A 73 -11.06 -5.08 -11.05
CA GLY A 73 -12.13 -5.37 -12.01
C GLY A 73 -12.13 -6.83 -12.47
N ALA A 74 -11.69 -7.76 -11.62
CA ALA A 74 -11.58 -9.18 -11.94
C ALA A 74 -12.96 -9.85 -12.02
N ARG A 75 -13.64 -9.65 -13.16
CA ARG A 75 -14.97 -10.19 -13.45
C ARG A 75 -14.96 -10.91 -14.79
N VAL A 76 -15.64 -12.05 -14.84
CA VAL A 76 -15.86 -12.79 -16.09
C VAL A 76 -16.76 -11.97 -17.00
N TRP A 77 -16.27 -11.65 -18.19
CA TRP A 77 -16.97 -10.85 -19.20
C TRP A 77 -17.20 -11.60 -20.51
N TRP A 78 -16.71 -12.83 -20.60
CA TRP A 78 -16.91 -13.76 -21.72
C TRP A 78 -18.06 -14.73 -21.40
N GLY A 79 -18.71 -15.28 -22.44
CA GLY A 79 -19.87 -16.16 -22.28
C GLY A 79 -19.55 -17.50 -21.61
N GLY A 80 -18.52 -18.20 -22.10
CA GLY A 80 -18.05 -19.48 -21.56
C GLY A 80 -16.58 -19.73 -21.86
N ASP A 81 -15.96 -20.71 -21.20
CA ASP A 81 -14.52 -20.93 -21.27
C ASP A 81 -14.03 -21.29 -22.69
N GLY A 82 -14.90 -21.92 -23.50
CA GLY A 82 -14.63 -22.16 -24.92
C GLY A 82 -14.62 -20.89 -25.79
N ASP A 83 -15.28 -19.81 -25.35
CA ASP A 83 -15.34 -18.52 -26.04
C ASP A 83 -14.28 -17.52 -25.55
N HIS A 84 -13.67 -17.76 -24.38
CA HIS A 84 -12.75 -16.80 -23.76
C HIS A 84 -11.60 -16.40 -24.68
N ALA A 85 -10.93 -17.38 -25.31
CA ALA A 85 -9.80 -17.11 -26.21
C ALA A 85 -10.21 -16.22 -27.39
N ARG A 86 -11.36 -16.50 -28.01
CA ARG A 86 -11.88 -15.73 -29.15
C ARG A 86 -12.27 -14.32 -28.71
N ALA A 87 -13.06 -14.20 -27.64
CA ALA A 87 -13.53 -12.93 -27.11
C ALA A 87 -12.34 -12.01 -26.71
N TRP A 88 -11.31 -12.60 -26.10
CA TRP A 88 -10.10 -11.85 -25.73
C TRP A 88 -9.34 -11.34 -26.97
N CYS A 89 -9.14 -12.19 -27.98
CA CYS A 89 -8.47 -11.79 -29.23
C CYS A 89 -9.22 -10.67 -29.95
N GLU A 90 -10.56 -10.76 -30.01
CA GLU A 90 -11.43 -9.72 -30.59
C GLU A 90 -11.30 -8.39 -29.83
N ARG A 91 -11.30 -8.43 -28.49
CA ARG A 91 -11.17 -7.23 -27.64
C ARG A 91 -9.80 -6.57 -27.75
N GLU A 92 -8.74 -7.36 -27.84
CA GLU A 92 -7.37 -6.87 -27.96
C GLU A 92 -6.97 -6.51 -29.40
N GLY A 93 -7.77 -6.91 -30.39
CA GLY A 93 -7.47 -6.72 -31.81
C GLY A 93 -6.23 -7.49 -32.26
N VAL A 94 -6.04 -8.72 -31.75
CA VAL A 94 -4.84 -9.54 -32.01
C VAL A 94 -5.20 -10.92 -32.53
N ALA A 95 -4.23 -11.56 -33.20
CA ALA A 95 -4.35 -12.92 -33.67
C ALA A 95 -4.16 -13.96 -32.52
N PRO A 96 -4.69 -15.19 -32.65
CA PRO A 96 -4.63 -16.21 -31.59
C PRO A 96 -3.22 -16.60 -31.12
N ASP A 97 -2.23 -16.55 -32.00
CA ASP A 97 -0.82 -16.80 -31.68
C ASP A 97 -0.26 -15.79 -30.67
N VAL A 98 -0.76 -14.55 -30.68
CA VAL A 98 -0.41 -13.53 -29.68
C VAL A 98 -0.98 -13.88 -28.31
N LEU A 99 -2.19 -14.44 -28.25
CA LEU A 99 -2.77 -14.94 -26.99
C LEU A 99 -1.92 -16.09 -26.45
N ASP A 100 -1.55 -17.05 -27.30
CA ASP A 100 -0.74 -18.21 -26.89
C ASP A 100 0.63 -17.76 -26.38
N ALA A 101 1.30 -16.84 -27.08
CA ALA A 101 2.56 -16.23 -26.63
C ALA A 101 2.41 -15.54 -25.27
N CYS A 102 1.38 -14.69 -25.12
CA CYS A 102 1.11 -14.01 -23.85
C CYS A 102 0.82 -14.99 -22.70
N ALA A 103 0.06 -16.05 -22.96
CA ALA A 103 -0.26 -17.05 -21.96
C ALA A 103 0.97 -17.85 -21.54
N VAL A 104 1.84 -18.23 -22.48
CA VAL A 104 3.10 -18.93 -22.18
C VAL A 104 4.06 -18.05 -21.39
N GLU A 105 4.20 -16.78 -21.74
CA GLU A 105 5.04 -15.83 -20.99
C GLU A 105 4.53 -15.62 -19.55
N LEU A 106 3.21 -15.51 -19.37
CA LEU A 106 2.60 -15.49 -18.03
C LEU A 106 2.85 -16.78 -17.27
N LEU A 107 2.64 -17.95 -17.86
CA LEU A 107 2.90 -19.23 -17.20
C LEU A 107 4.35 -19.34 -16.72
N ARG A 108 5.32 -18.93 -17.55
CA ARG A 108 6.73 -18.89 -17.15
C ARG A 108 6.96 -17.97 -15.96
N LEU A 109 6.34 -16.79 -15.95
CA LEU A 109 6.41 -15.86 -14.82
C LEU A 109 5.83 -16.48 -13.54
N LEU A 110 4.62 -17.04 -13.61
CA LEU A 110 3.88 -17.59 -12.48
C LEU A 110 4.62 -18.78 -11.83
N VAL A 111 5.18 -19.68 -12.64
CA VAL A 111 5.91 -20.85 -12.14
C VAL A 111 7.16 -20.45 -11.36
N ALA A 112 7.83 -19.37 -11.77
CA ALA A 112 9.05 -18.87 -11.14
C ALA A 112 8.81 -18.05 -9.85
N LEU A 113 7.56 -17.80 -9.46
CA LEU A 113 7.27 -16.98 -8.28
C LEU A 113 7.69 -17.69 -6.98
N PRO A 114 8.39 -16.97 -6.07
CA PRO A 114 8.76 -17.50 -4.78
C PRO A 114 7.54 -17.72 -3.87
N ARG A 115 7.73 -18.47 -2.79
CA ARG A 115 6.76 -18.53 -1.70
C ARG A 115 6.82 -17.25 -0.88
N LEU A 116 5.66 -16.77 -0.46
CA LEU A 116 5.49 -15.63 0.42
C LEU A 116 4.74 -16.06 1.68
N PRO A 117 4.96 -15.39 2.82
CA PRO A 117 4.13 -15.63 4.00
C PRO A 117 2.66 -15.29 3.75
N HIS A 118 1.75 -16.13 4.25
CA HIS A 118 0.31 -15.90 4.12
C HIS A 118 -0.13 -14.73 5.00
N LEU A 119 -1.00 -13.87 4.47
CA LEU A 119 -1.49 -12.66 5.16
C LEU A 119 -2.98 -12.73 5.50
N GLY A 120 -3.52 -13.95 5.61
CA GLY A 120 -4.93 -14.22 5.82
C GLY A 120 -5.34 -15.57 5.19
N PRO A 121 -6.58 -16.02 5.44
CA PRO A 121 -7.10 -17.24 4.85
C PRO A 121 -7.16 -17.09 3.33
N ARG A 122 -6.88 -18.19 2.62
CA ARG A 122 -7.11 -18.27 1.19
C ARG A 122 -8.60 -18.51 0.91
N PRO A 123 -9.10 -18.13 -0.29
CA PRO A 123 -10.42 -18.56 -0.74
C PRO A 123 -10.55 -20.09 -0.63
N GLY A 124 -11.67 -20.53 -0.07
CA GLY A 124 -11.98 -21.95 0.20
C GLY A 124 -11.13 -22.63 1.28
N GLY A 125 -10.32 -21.89 2.06
CA GLY A 125 -9.56 -22.42 3.19
C GLY A 125 -10.35 -22.42 4.51
N ALA A 126 -9.95 -23.24 5.49
CA ALA A 126 -10.49 -23.17 6.85
C ALA A 126 -10.24 -21.77 7.45
N GLY A 127 -11.29 -21.14 8.01
CA GLY A 127 -11.24 -19.74 8.49
C GLY A 127 -11.66 -18.69 7.45
N ALA A 128 -11.98 -19.10 6.23
CA ALA A 128 -12.60 -18.27 5.21
C ALA A 128 -14.12 -18.17 5.43
N GLY A 129 -14.52 -17.55 6.54
CA GLY A 129 -15.92 -17.23 6.85
C GLY A 129 -16.03 -15.76 7.28
N PRO A 130 -17.24 -15.17 7.31
CA PRO A 130 -17.42 -13.81 7.80
C PRO A 130 -16.97 -13.72 9.26
N LEU A 131 -15.79 -13.14 9.48
CA LEU A 131 -15.34 -12.76 10.81
C LEU A 131 -16.39 -11.81 11.40
N SER A 132 -16.98 -12.21 12.51
CA SER A 132 -17.96 -11.40 13.25
C SER A 132 -17.35 -10.05 13.61
N GLY A 133 -17.96 -8.97 13.14
CA GLY A 133 -17.53 -7.59 13.42
C GLY A 133 -18.30 -6.52 12.63
N ALA A 134 -19.46 -6.83 12.05
CA ALA A 134 -20.16 -5.97 11.10
C ALA A 134 -20.42 -4.53 11.61
N GLY A 135 -20.65 -4.36 12.91
CA GLY A 135 -20.85 -3.05 13.55
C GLY A 135 -19.57 -2.23 13.68
N GLU A 136 -18.47 -2.83 14.15
CA GLU A 136 -17.15 -2.17 14.19
C GLU A 136 -16.71 -1.79 12.78
N HIS A 137 -16.95 -2.68 11.81
CA HIS A 137 -16.56 -2.48 10.42
C HIS A 137 -17.28 -1.32 9.70
N GLU A 138 -18.48 -0.95 10.12
CA GLU A 138 -19.19 0.21 9.56
C GLU A 138 -18.60 1.51 10.11
N VAL A 139 -18.22 1.52 11.39
CA VAL A 139 -17.55 2.66 12.04
C VAL A 139 -16.19 2.91 11.37
N ASP A 140 -15.41 1.85 11.14
CA ASP A 140 -14.12 1.92 10.44
C ASP A 140 -14.27 2.56 9.06
N GLN A 141 -15.27 2.14 8.28
CA GLN A 141 -15.50 2.65 6.93
C GLN A 141 -15.92 4.12 6.94
N ARG A 142 -16.77 4.53 7.88
CA ARG A 142 -17.18 5.93 8.00
C ARG A 142 -16.00 6.81 8.38
N ILE A 143 -15.17 6.39 9.33
CA ILE A 143 -13.98 7.15 9.76
C ILE A 143 -12.96 7.20 8.62
N LEU A 144 -12.62 6.07 7.99
CA LEU A 144 -11.67 6.04 6.87
C LEU A 144 -12.19 6.81 5.65
N GLY A 145 -13.50 6.74 5.38
CA GLY A 145 -14.16 7.53 4.34
C GLY A 145 -14.03 9.03 4.62
N ARG A 146 -14.22 9.45 5.88
CA ARG A 146 -14.02 10.84 6.31
C ARG A 146 -12.58 11.29 6.19
N VAL A 147 -11.61 10.47 6.60
CA VAL A 147 -10.17 10.76 6.45
C VAL A 147 -9.83 10.94 4.96
N ARG A 148 -10.28 10.02 4.09
CA ARG A 148 -10.07 10.14 2.63
C ARG A 148 -10.71 11.39 2.05
N ALA A 149 -11.92 11.76 2.50
CA ALA A 149 -12.59 12.96 2.04
C ALA A 149 -11.86 14.24 2.48
N LEU A 150 -11.34 14.27 3.71
CA LEU A 150 -10.53 15.39 4.21
C LEU A 150 -9.24 15.54 3.41
N LEU A 151 -8.54 14.43 3.14
CA LEU A 151 -7.31 14.44 2.33
C LEU A 151 -7.58 14.81 0.87
N ALA A 152 -8.62 14.26 0.25
CA ALA A 152 -9.00 14.62 -1.12
C ALA A 152 -9.37 16.10 -1.21
N LYS A 153 -10.03 16.66 -0.18
CA LYS A 153 -10.31 18.09 -0.13
C LYS A 153 -9.04 18.91 0.01
N ALA A 154 -8.11 18.49 0.89
CA ALA A 154 -6.82 19.13 1.05
C ALA A 154 -6.00 19.15 -0.26
N GLU A 155 -6.03 18.05 -1.01
CA GLU A 155 -5.36 17.94 -2.32
C GLU A 155 -6.02 18.80 -3.42
N SER A 156 -7.28 19.21 -3.24
CA SER A 156 -8.05 19.96 -4.24
C SER A 156 -8.12 21.47 -4.01
N THR A 157 -7.76 21.95 -2.80
CA THR A 157 -7.84 23.37 -2.48
C THR A 157 -6.61 24.12 -2.95
N GLU A 158 -6.79 25.33 -3.45
CA GLU A 158 -5.70 26.24 -3.85
C GLU A 158 -5.12 27.01 -2.65
N PHE A 159 -5.75 26.90 -1.47
CA PHE A 159 -5.37 27.62 -0.25
C PHE A 159 -4.48 26.73 0.64
N PRO A 160 -3.18 27.05 0.79
CA PRO A 160 -2.26 26.22 1.57
C PRO A 160 -2.66 26.07 3.04
N GLU A 161 -3.18 27.13 3.66
CA GLU A 161 -3.62 27.09 5.06
C GLU A 161 -4.85 26.17 5.26
N GLU A 162 -5.75 26.11 4.27
CA GLU A 162 -6.90 25.21 4.32
C GLU A 162 -6.46 23.76 4.13
N ALA A 163 -5.55 23.50 3.17
CA ALA A 163 -4.98 22.18 2.93
C ALA A 163 -4.29 21.63 4.20
N GLU A 164 -3.53 22.48 4.87
CA GLU A 164 -2.84 22.15 6.11
C GLU A 164 -3.84 21.82 7.24
N ALA A 165 -4.89 22.63 7.42
CA ALA A 165 -5.90 22.41 8.45
C ALA A 165 -6.71 21.12 8.21
N LEU A 166 -7.08 20.83 6.96
CA LEU A 166 -7.83 19.63 6.58
C LEU A 166 -7.00 18.36 6.82
N SER A 167 -5.72 18.38 6.46
CA SER A 167 -4.86 17.21 6.67
C SER A 167 -4.46 17.04 8.13
N ALA A 168 -4.24 18.13 8.88
CA ALA A 168 -4.09 18.07 10.34
C ALA A 168 -5.28 17.35 10.98
N ARG A 169 -6.49 17.71 10.56
CA ARG A 169 -7.72 17.11 11.05
C ARG A 169 -7.85 15.64 10.67
N ALA A 170 -7.41 15.27 9.46
CA ALA A 170 -7.37 13.89 9.01
C ALA A 170 -6.40 13.04 9.86
N GLN A 171 -5.19 13.57 10.15
CA GLN A 171 -4.22 12.89 11.02
C GLN A 171 -4.76 12.74 12.44
N GLU A 172 -5.27 13.82 13.04
CA GLU A 172 -5.79 13.79 14.41
C GLU A 172 -6.93 12.78 14.55
N LEU A 173 -7.86 12.77 13.58
CA LEU A 173 -8.97 11.82 13.54
C LEU A 173 -8.45 10.37 13.46
N MET A 174 -7.45 10.11 12.63
CA MET A 174 -6.89 8.77 12.46
C MET A 174 -6.10 8.31 13.69
N ALA A 175 -5.32 9.22 14.29
CA ALA A 175 -4.54 8.95 15.50
C ALA A 175 -5.45 8.64 16.69
N ARG A 176 -6.51 9.43 16.90
CA ARG A 176 -7.51 9.19 17.95
C ARG A 176 -8.23 7.86 17.72
N TYR A 177 -8.71 7.62 16.51
CA TYR A 177 -9.35 6.36 16.14
C TYR A 177 -8.45 5.15 16.39
N SER A 178 -7.17 5.22 16.03
CA SER A 178 -6.20 4.15 16.30
C SER A 178 -5.99 3.92 17.80
N ILE A 179 -5.93 4.99 18.61
CA ILE A 179 -5.84 4.90 20.07
C ILE A 179 -7.09 4.26 20.68
N ASP A 180 -8.28 4.70 20.26
CA ASP A 180 -9.56 4.15 20.73
C ASP A 180 -9.64 2.65 20.43
N GLN A 181 -9.24 2.23 19.22
CA GLN A 181 -9.16 0.83 18.84
C GLN A 181 -8.12 0.03 19.63
N ALA A 182 -7.02 0.67 20.04
CA ALA A 182 -6.04 0.03 20.91
C ALA A 182 -6.60 -0.24 22.31
N LEU A 183 -7.38 0.70 22.86
CA LEU A 183 -8.01 0.56 24.17
C LEU A 183 -9.15 -0.46 24.17
N LEU A 184 -10.01 -0.45 23.14
CA LEU A 184 -11.08 -1.43 22.97
C LEU A 184 -10.55 -2.86 22.89
N GLY A 185 -9.49 -3.07 22.10
CA GLY A 185 -8.87 -4.39 21.94
C GLY A 185 -8.12 -4.92 23.18
N ALA A 186 -7.93 -4.10 24.22
CA ALA A 186 -7.34 -4.53 25.49
C ALA A 186 -8.37 -5.12 26.48
N GLY A 187 -9.67 -4.87 26.27
CA GLY A 187 -10.75 -5.28 27.17
C GLY A 187 -11.34 -6.68 26.91
N ASP A 188 -11.24 -7.20 25.68
CA ASP A 188 -11.96 -8.40 25.25
C ASP A 188 -11.03 -9.56 24.82
N GLY A 189 -11.02 -10.65 25.61
CA GLY A 189 -10.60 -11.99 25.18
C GLY A 189 -9.17 -12.13 24.63
N PRO A 190 -8.83 -13.23 23.92
CA PRO A 190 -7.52 -13.35 23.27
C PRO A 190 -7.38 -12.20 22.28
N GLY A 191 -6.55 -11.21 22.65
CA GLY A 191 -6.47 -9.92 21.98
C GLY A 191 -6.22 -10.04 20.48
N LEU A 192 -6.68 -9.04 19.73
CA LEU A 192 -6.53 -8.98 18.28
C LEU A 192 -5.06 -9.23 17.89
N ALA A 193 -4.80 -10.22 17.03
CA ALA A 193 -3.45 -10.45 16.53
C ALA A 193 -3.07 -9.40 15.47
N PRO A 194 -1.79 -8.99 15.37
CA PRO A 194 -1.32 -8.20 14.25
C PRO A 194 -1.63 -8.90 12.92
N ALA A 195 -2.15 -8.13 11.96
CA ALA A 195 -2.36 -8.57 10.59
C ALA A 195 -1.23 -8.04 9.70
N GLY A 196 -1.17 -8.52 8.45
CA GLY A 196 -0.25 -8.00 7.45
C GLY A 196 -0.95 -7.53 6.19
N ARG A 197 -0.43 -6.49 5.54
CA ARG A 197 -0.91 -5.96 4.26
C ARG A 197 0.27 -5.76 3.32
N ARG A 198 0.12 -6.16 2.06
CA ARG A 198 1.11 -5.82 1.02
C ARG A 198 0.70 -4.54 0.33
N VAL A 199 1.65 -3.63 0.23
CA VAL A 199 1.48 -2.32 -0.40
C VAL A 199 2.44 -2.26 -1.58
N ALA A 200 1.87 -2.11 -2.78
CA ALA A 200 2.62 -1.96 -4.02
C ALA A 200 3.49 -0.69 -3.98
N VAL A 201 4.73 -0.80 -4.47
CA VAL A 201 5.64 0.34 -4.60
C VAL A 201 6.24 0.35 -6.00
N ASP A 202 5.73 1.29 -6.81
CA ASP A 202 6.04 1.36 -8.24
C ASP A 202 7.39 1.98 -8.56
N SER A 203 8.01 1.43 -9.60
CA SER A 203 9.12 2.08 -10.32
C SER A 203 8.59 3.27 -11.13
N PRO A 204 9.38 4.34 -11.36
CA PRO A 204 10.74 4.58 -10.87
C PRO A 204 10.78 5.01 -9.39
N TYR A 205 11.98 4.94 -8.81
CA TYR A 205 12.26 5.36 -7.43
C TYR A 205 11.56 4.53 -6.36
N ASP A 206 11.39 3.23 -6.62
CA ASP A 206 10.80 2.29 -5.67
C ASP A 206 11.53 2.25 -4.32
N ALA A 207 12.86 2.35 -4.29
CA ALA A 207 13.61 2.40 -3.03
C ALA A 207 13.25 3.63 -2.15
N PRO A 208 13.35 4.90 -2.60
CA PRO A 208 12.88 6.04 -1.80
C PRO A 208 11.40 5.99 -1.43
N LYS A 209 10.52 5.47 -2.30
CA LYS A 209 9.10 5.29 -1.99
C LYS A 209 8.89 4.23 -0.90
N ALA A 210 9.68 3.16 -0.89
CA ALA A 210 9.65 2.16 0.18
C ALA A 210 10.16 2.74 1.51
N VAL A 211 11.13 3.68 1.49
CA VAL A 211 11.54 4.44 2.68
C VAL A 211 10.38 5.28 3.21
N LEU A 212 9.66 6.00 2.33
CA LEU A 212 8.45 6.74 2.72
C LEU A 212 7.40 5.83 3.39
N LEU A 213 7.12 4.67 2.81
CA LEU A 213 6.20 3.71 3.42
C LEU A 213 6.71 3.21 4.78
N THR A 214 8.02 3.01 4.93
CA THR A 214 8.61 2.55 6.19
C THR A 214 8.44 3.58 7.30
N VAL A 215 8.73 4.87 7.02
CA VAL A 215 8.58 5.93 8.03
C VAL A 215 7.12 6.17 8.40
N VAL A 216 6.19 6.07 7.44
CA VAL A 216 4.74 6.16 7.71
C VAL A 216 4.28 4.97 8.55
N ALA A 217 4.75 3.76 8.24
CA ALA A 217 4.46 2.56 9.02
C ALA A 217 4.96 2.69 10.47
N GLU A 218 6.21 3.10 10.66
CA GLU A 218 6.79 3.28 12.00
C GLU A 218 6.05 4.32 12.83
N ALA A 219 5.69 5.47 12.23
CA ALA A 219 4.92 6.49 12.92
C ALA A 219 3.53 6.00 13.35
N ASN A 220 2.94 5.07 12.61
CA ASN A 220 1.66 4.45 12.93
C ASN A 220 1.81 3.08 13.61
N ARG A 221 2.92 2.84 14.34
CA ARG A 221 3.14 1.62 15.16
C ARG A 221 3.10 0.31 14.37
N CYS A 222 3.29 0.38 13.06
CA CYS A 222 3.45 -0.77 12.17
C CYS A 222 4.94 -1.07 11.92
N ARG A 223 5.23 -2.15 11.21
CA ARG A 223 6.55 -2.47 10.66
C ARG A 223 6.43 -2.83 9.19
N ALA A 224 7.28 -2.24 8.35
CA ALA A 224 7.31 -2.52 6.91
C ALA A 224 8.54 -3.34 6.54
N VAL A 225 8.35 -4.37 5.72
CA VAL A 225 9.41 -5.22 5.16
C VAL A 225 9.41 -5.04 3.64
N TRP A 226 10.51 -4.52 3.09
CA TRP A 226 10.62 -4.23 1.67
C TRP A 226 11.05 -5.46 0.85
N HIS A 227 10.21 -5.90 -0.09
CA HIS A 227 10.55 -6.94 -1.06
C HIS A 227 11.04 -6.31 -2.36
N ARG A 228 12.30 -5.85 -2.37
CA ARG A 228 12.90 -5.09 -3.49
C ARG A 228 12.69 -5.73 -4.87
N GLU A 229 12.89 -7.03 -4.98
CA GLU A 229 12.79 -7.75 -6.26
C GLU A 229 11.35 -7.92 -6.75
N LEU A 230 10.39 -7.83 -5.83
CA LEU A 230 8.96 -7.99 -6.08
C LEU A 230 8.23 -6.66 -6.21
N GLY A 231 8.80 -5.57 -5.71
CA GLY A 231 8.27 -4.22 -5.86
C GLY A 231 7.07 -3.93 -4.95
N PHE A 232 7.01 -4.52 -3.76
CA PHE A 232 6.01 -4.21 -2.73
C PHE A 232 6.62 -4.33 -1.33
N SER A 233 6.02 -3.67 -0.34
CA SER A 233 6.34 -3.87 1.07
C SER A 233 5.25 -4.67 1.75
N THR A 234 5.63 -5.58 2.64
CA THR A 234 4.69 -6.19 3.60
C THR A 234 4.70 -5.36 4.88
N VAL A 235 3.57 -4.73 5.19
CA VAL A 235 3.35 -3.95 6.41
C VAL A 235 2.61 -4.82 7.42
N LEU A 236 3.17 -4.99 8.62
CA LEU A 236 2.59 -5.71 9.75
C LEU A 236 2.16 -4.72 10.83
N GLY A 237 0.96 -4.91 11.35
CA GLY A 237 0.32 -3.97 12.27
C GLY A 237 -1.11 -4.38 12.61
N PHE A 238 -1.74 -3.63 13.49
CA PHE A 238 -3.16 -3.84 13.77
C PHE A 238 -4.04 -3.22 12.67
N PRO A 239 -5.28 -3.68 12.46
CA PRO A 239 -6.10 -3.27 11.32
C PRO A 239 -6.30 -1.75 11.17
N ALA A 240 -6.55 -1.03 12.26
CA ALA A 240 -6.69 0.43 12.25
C ALA A 240 -5.39 1.13 11.83
N ASP A 241 -4.26 0.68 12.39
CA ASP A 241 -2.94 1.19 12.07
C ASP A 241 -2.56 0.91 10.60
N LEU A 242 -2.84 -0.29 10.09
CA LEU A 242 -2.63 -0.65 8.69
C LEU A 242 -3.45 0.21 7.72
N ALA A 243 -4.70 0.52 8.08
CA ALA A 243 -5.54 1.39 7.28
C ALA A 243 -5.01 2.83 7.25
N ALA A 244 -4.47 3.32 8.38
CA ALA A 244 -3.83 4.62 8.45
C ALA A 244 -2.63 4.66 7.50
N VAL A 245 -1.74 3.67 7.61
CA VAL A 245 -0.54 3.59 6.78
C VAL A 245 -0.86 3.63 5.29
N GLU A 246 -1.86 2.88 4.84
CA GLU A 246 -2.24 2.84 3.42
C GLU A 246 -2.74 4.20 2.93
N VAL A 247 -3.68 4.82 3.66
CA VAL A 247 -4.25 6.11 3.27
C VAL A 247 -3.19 7.21 3.27
N LEU A 248 -2.38 7.28 4.32
CA LEU A 248 -1.32 8.27 4.47
C LEU A 248 -0.23 8.11 3.42
N PHE A 249 0.24 6.89 3.22
CA PHE A 249 1.27 6.63 2.23
C PHE A 249 0.82 7.02 0.82
N THR A 250 -0.42 6.67 0.44
CA THR A 250 -0.94 7.01 -0.89
C THR A 250 -1.03 8.53 -1.08
N SER A 251 -1.61 9.26 -0.12
CA SER A 251 -1.73 10.73 -0.21
C SER A 251 -0.36 11.41 -0.25
N LEU A 252 0.55 11.04 0.66
CA LEU A 252 1.89 11.63 0.72
C LEU A 252 2.73 11.31 -0.52
N LEU A 253 2.54 10.14 -1.12
CA LEU A 253 3.23 9.79 -2.36
C LEU A 253 2.72 10.62 -3.54
N VAL A 254 1.42 10.93 -3.60
CA VAL A 254 0.84 11.84 -4.61
C VAL A 254 1.43 13.23 -4.44
N GLN A 255 1.43 13.79 -3.22
CA GLN A 255 2.01 15.11 -2.91
C GLN A 255 3.50 15.17 -3.27
N ALA A 256 4.29 14.21 -2.81
CA ALA A 256 5.72 14.14 -3.10
C ALA A 256 6.01 14.07 -4.61
N THR A 257 5.18 13.34 -5.36
CA THR A 257 5.33 13.21 -6.81
C THR A 257 4.98 14.50 -7.53
N ALA A 258 3.92 15.19 -7.12
CA ALA A 258 3.52 16.48 -7.67
C ALA A 258 4.62 17.53 -7.48
N GLU A 259 5.11 17.70 -6.26
CA GLU A 259 6.19 18.65 -5.93
C GLU A 259 7.50 18.32 -6.66
N MET A 260 7.86 17.04 -6.74
CA MET A 260 9.04 16.60 -7.46
C MET A 260 8.95 16.87 -8.97
N VAL A 261 7.75 16.78 -9.55
CA VAL A 261 7.50 17.11 -10.96
C VAL A 261 7.55 18.62 -11.17
N HIS A 262 6.94 19.40 -10.27
CA HIS A 262 6.97 20.87 -10.28
C HIS A 262 8.41 21.41 -10.22
N ALA A 263 9.28 20.79 -9.42
CA ALA A 263 10.69 21.14 -9.32
C ALA A 263 11.49 20.98 -10.64
N GLY A 264 10.95 20.30 -11.65
CA GLY A 264 11.49 20.25 -13.00
C GLY A 264 12.82 19.47 -13.17
N PRO A 265 13.36 19.41 -14.40
CA PRO A 265 14.64 18.77 -14.69
C PRO A 265 15.81 19.60 -14.14
N ARG A 266 16.89 18.92 -13.71
CA ARG A 266 18.10 19.57 -13.18
C ARG A 266 19.31 19.26 -14.05
N ARG A 267 20.14 20.27 -14.28
CA ARG A 267 21.42 20.18 -15.02
C ARG A 267 22.56 20.74 -14.17
N ASP A 268 23.76 20.22 -14.34
CA ASP A 268 24.96 20.79 -13.73
C ASP A 268 25.49 21.98 -14.54
N ALA A 269 26.52 22.66 -14.01
CA ALA A 269 27.16 23.80 -14.68
C ALA A 269 27.77 23.45 -16.05
N ARG A 270 27.94 22.15 -16.37
CA ARG A 270 28.42 21.64 -17.65
C ARG A 270 27.28 21.10 -18.54
N GLY A 271 26.02 21.36 -18.18
CA GLY A 271 24.83 20.95 -18.92
C GLY A 271 24.42 19.47 -18.75
N ARG A 272 25.10 18.67 -17.91
CA ARG A 272 24.79 17.25 -17.70
C ARG A 272 23.57 17.07 -16.79
N SER A 273 22.67 16.15 -17.14
CA SER A 273 21.46 15.90 -16.36
C SER A 273 21.79 15.34 -14.96
N ARG A 274 21.32 16.04 -13.92
CA ARG A 274 21.34 15.60 -12.53
C ARG A 274 19.96 15.20 -12.02
N THR A 275 18.97 15.16 -12.91
CA THR A 275 17.55 14.93 -12.58
C THR A 275 17.34 13.64 -11.78
N ARG A 276 18.01 12.54 -12.15
CA ARG A 276 17.86 11.26 -11.42
C ARG A 276 18.37 11.34 -9.98
N SER A 277 19.57 11.88 -9.76
CA SER A 277 20.14 11.99 -8.41
C SER A 277 19.41 13.04 -7.58
N PHE A 278 18.93 14.12 -8.21
CA PHE A 278 18.05 15.11 -7.57
C PHE A 278 16.76 14.46 -7.07
N ARG A 279 15.99 13.80 -7.95
CA ARG A 279 14.72 13.14 -7.61
C ARG A 279 14.88 12.06 -6.54
N HIS A 280 15.98 11.30 -6.62
CA HIS A 280 16.29 10.30 -5.59
C HIS A 280 16.60 10.94 -4.23
N ALA A 281 17.38 12.02 -4.18
CA ALA A 281 17.65 12.74 -2.94
C ALA A 281 16.39 13.44 -2.39
N PHE A 282 15.58 14.03 -3.28
CA PHE A 282 14.30 14.64 -2.97
C PHE A 282 13.37 13.69 -2.21
N LEU A 283 13.10 12.51 -2.77
CA LEU A 283 12.17 11.56 -2.13
C LEU A 283 12.68 11.02 -0.79
N ASN A 284 13.99 10.80 -0.65
CA ASN A 284 14.55 10.38 0.64
C ASN A 284 14.47 11.48 1.69
N ALA A 285 14.77 12.73 1.32
CA ALA A 285 14.68 13.87 2.22
C ALA A 285 13.23 14.16 2.62
N TYR A 286 12.32 14.05 1.65
CA TYR A 286 10.88 14.15 1.89
C TYR A 286 10.44 13.10 2.90
N ALA A 287 10.72 11.81 2.64
CA ALA A 287 10.39 10.72 3.57
C ALA A 287 10.96 10.95 4.98
N THR A 288 12.24 11.31 5.08
CA THR A 288 12.89 11.57 6.39
C THR A 288 12.13 12.63 7.17
N ARG A 289 11.83 13.76 6.53
CA ARG A 289 11.16 14.89 7.18
C ARG A 289 9.71 14.61 7.52
N VAL A 290 8.97 13.94 6.64
CA VAL A 290 7.60 13.47 6.92
C VAL A 290 7.58 12.54 8.15
N GLY A 291 8.55 11.63 8.25
CA GLY A 291 8.67 10.74 9.40
C GLY A 291 8.90 11.48 10.72
N GLU A 292 9.72 12.54 10.72
CA GLU A 292 9.91 13.42 11.89
C GLU A 292 8.57 14.06 12.30
N ARG A 293 7.88 14.71 11.37
CA ARG A 293 6.61 15.41 11.62
C ARG A 293 5.49 14.50 12.11
N LEU A 294 5.39 13.30 11.55
CA LEU A 294 4.38 12.31 11.97
C LEU A 294 4.63 11.84 13.40
N ARG A 295 5.89 11.57 13.78
CA ARG A 295 6.24 11.21 15.16
C ARG A 295 5.92 12.33 16.15
N GLU A 296 6.30 13.57 15.83
CA GLU A 296 5.97 14.74 16.65
C GLU A 296 4.45 14.86 16.90
N THR A 297 3.63 14.62 15.87
CA THR A 297 2.16 14.64 15.98
C THR A 297 1.63 13.52 16.88
N VAL A 298 2.12 12.29 16.68
CA VAL A 298 1.70 11.13 17.47
C VAL A 298 2.09 11.29 18.93
N ASP A 299 3.30 11.77 19.23
CA ASP A 299 3.79 12.00 20.58
C ASP A 299 2.94 13.06 21.31
N ARG A 300 2.56 14.14 20.61
CA ARG A 300 1.65 15.17 21.14
C ARG A 300 0.26 14.60 21.48
N VAL A 301 -0.35 13.89 20.54
CA VAL A 301 -1.69 13.28 20.76
C VAL A 301 -1.65 12.25 21.87
N ALA A 302 -0.58 11.45 21.95
CA ALA A 302 -0.38 10.50 23.03
C ALA A 302 -0.28 11.21 24.39
N ALA A 303 0.44 12.33 24.48
CA ALA A 303 0.54 13.13 25.70
C ALA A 303 -0.80 13.75 26.13
N GLU A 304 -1.60 14.26 25.17
CA GLU A 304 -2.93 14.83 25.42
C GLU A 304 -3.96 13.77 25.85
N THR A 305 -3.82 12.54 25.35
CA THR A 305 -4.77 11.43 25.57
C THR A 305 -4.33 10.50 26.71
N ALA A 306 -3.13 10.69 27.30
CA ALA A 306 -2.53 9.79 28.26
C ALA A 306 -3.27 9.76 29.61
N GLY A 307 -4.26 8.85 29.73
CA GLY A 307 -4.54 8.16 30.98
C GLY A 307 -3.43 7.15 31.31
N LYS A 308 -3.21 6.83 32.59
CA LYS A 308 -2.13 5.93 33.04
C LYS A 308 -2.17 4.52 32.41
N ASP A 309 -3.31 4.12 31.84
CA ASP A 309 -3.54 2.77 31.31
C ASP A 309 -3.23 2.63 29.80
N LEU A 310 -2.98 3.72 29.06
CA LEU A 310 -2.75 3.67 27.61
C LEU A 310 -1.33 3.16 27.23
N LEU A 311 -0.30 3.60 27.96
CA LEU A 311 1.09 3.29 27.62
C LEU A 311 1.40 1.77 27.63
N PRO A 312 0.96 0.99 28.65
CA PRO A 312 1.18 -0.46 28.64
C PRO A 312 0.56 -1.17 27.43
N VAL A 313 -0.64 -0.77 27.03
CA VAL A 313 -1.35 -1.33 25.86
C VAL A 313 -0.57 -1.09 24.58
N LEU A 314 -0.09 0.14 24.37
CA LEU A 314 0.69 0.50 23.19
C LEU A 314 2.04 -0.25 23.13
N VAL A 315 2.70 -0.43 24.28
CA VAL A 315 3.95 -1.20 24.38
C VAL A 315 3.72 -2.67 24.02
N GLU A 316 2.64 -3.28 24.52
CA GLU A 316 2.37 -4.70 24.21
C GLU A 316 2.00 -4.89 22.74
N ARG A 317 1.26 -3.95 22.14
CA ARG A 317 0.98 -3.96 20.69
C ARG A 317 2.25 -3.86 19.86
N ASP A 318 3.18 -2.96 20.20
CA ASP A 318 4.46 -2.86 19.49
C ASP A 318 5.28 -4.16 19.62
N ARG A 319 5.28 -4.81 20.79
CA ARG A 319 5.91 -6.12 20.97
C ARG A 319 5.23 -7.21 20.14
N ALA A 320 3.90 -7.24 20.10
CA ALA A 320 3.15 -8.19 19.29
C ALA A 320 3.49 -8.05 17.80
N VAL A 321 3.57 -6.82 17.29
CA VAL A 321 3.98 -6.55 15.90
C VAL A 321 5.42 -7.01 15.65
N ARG A 322 6.36 -6.74 16.56
CA ARG A 322 7.75 -7.22 16.41
C ARG A 322 7.84 -8.74 16.38
N ARG A 323 7.14 -9.44 17.29
CA ARG A 323 7.07 -10.91 17.28
C ARG A 323 6.53 -11.42 15.95
N ALA A 324 5.45 -10.83 15.44
CA ALA A 324 4.90 -11.21 14.14
C ALA A 324 5.88 -10.99 12.99
N VAL A 325 6.69 -9.92 13.02
CA VAL A 325 7.75 -9.67 12.02
C VAL A 325 8.83 -10.74 12.08
N ASP A 326 9.32 -11.05 13.28
CA ASP A 326 10.40 -12.02 13.49
C ASP A 326 9.96 -13.44 13.11
N GLU A 327 8.73 -13.82 13.44
CA GLU A 327 8.13 -15.10 13.05
C GLU A 327 7.91 -15.20 11.53
N MET A 328 7.38 -14.14 10.91
CA MET A 328 7.04 -14.14 9.49
C MET A 328 8.28 -14.02 8.58
N PHE A 329 9.33 -13.35 9.06
CA PHE A 329 10.52 -13.06 8.30
C PHE A 329 11.80 -13.29 9.13
N PRO A 330 12.17 -14.56 9.42
CA PRO A 330 13.32 -14.87 10.29
C PRO A 330 14.68 -14.45 9.71
N ASN A 331 14.77 -14.27 8.39
CA ASN A 331 16.01 -13.94 7.68
C ASN A 331 16.08 -12.48 7.22
N LEU A 332 15.46 -11.54 7.95
CA LEU A 332 15.46 -10.13 7.60
C LEU A 332 16.87 -9.51 7.68
N SER A 333 17.37 -9.05 6.54
CA SER A 333 18.54 -8.17 6.49
C SER A 333 18.12 -6.72 6.64
N ARG A 334 18.83 -5.94 7.47
CA ARG A 334 18.68 -4.48 7.47
C ARG A 334 19.31 -3.88 6.21
N GLY A 335 18.53 -3.12 5.46
CA GLY A 335 19.04 -2.35 4.32
C GLY A 335 20.01 -1.26 4.78
N ARG A 336 21.02 -0.97 3.96
CA ARG A 336 21.91 0.18 4.20
C ARG A 336 21.28 1.43 3.61
N THR A 337 21.20 2.50 4.41
CA THR A 337 20.80 3.83 3.93
C THR A 337 21.85 4.30 2.92
N GLY A 338 21.43 4.61 1.69
CA GLY A 338 22.33 5.13 0.67
C GLY A 338 22.86 6.51 1.02
N SER A 339 24.11 6.80 0.65
CA SER A 339 24.70 8.13 0.82
C SER A 339 23.97 9.16 -0.05
N VAL A 340 23.66 10.32 0.53
CA VAL A 340 23.00 11.44 -0.15
C VAL A 340 24.02 12.19 -1.00
N SER A 341 23.95 12.03 -2.31
CA SER A 341 24.90 12.65 -3.26
C SER A 341 24.41 13.96 -3.88
N ASN A 342 23.18 14.40 -3.58
CA ASN A 342 22.59 15.59 -4.16
C ASN A 342 21.93 16.48 -3.09
N TYR A 343 22.67 17.49 -2.65
CA TYR A 343 22.24 18.43 -1.60
C TYR A 343 21.04 19.30 -2.01
N GLU A 344 21.00 19.76 -3.26
CA GLU A 344 19.87 20.56 -3.79
C GLU A 344 18.57 19.75 -3.75
N GLY A 345 18.63 18.48 -4.20
CA GLY A 345 17.49 17.57 -4.11
C GLY A 345 17.07 17.33 -2.66
N TRP A 346 18.04 17.20 -1.75
CA TRP A 346 17.75 17.02 -0.33
C TRP A 346 17.01 18.22 0.27
N LEU A 347 17.48 19.45 0.02
CA LEU A 347 16.82 20.66 0.51
C LEU A 347 15.40 20.82 -0.06
N ALA A 348 15.24 20.61 -1.37
CA ALA A 348 13.94 20.69 -2.02
C ALA A 348 12.96 19.64 -1.45
N GLY A 349 13.42 18.41 -1.21
CA GLY A 349 12.59 17.36 -0.61
C GLY A 349 12.18 17.66 0.82
N ARG A 350 13.08 18.23 1.63
CA ARG A 350 12.77 18.71 2.99
C ARG A 350 11.73 19.84 2.97
N ALA A 351 11.92 20.85 2.11
CA ALA A 351 10.98 21.95 1.97
C ALA A 351 9.60 21.47 1.51
N ALA A 352 9.54 20.57 0.53
CA ALA A 352 8.29 19.95 0.10
C ALA A 352 7.62 19.14 1.22
N ALA A 353 8.40 18.46 2.07
CA ALA A 353 7.85 17.76 3.23
C ALA A 353 7.44 18.68 4.37
N ASP A 354 7.97 19.90 4.47
CA ASP A 354 7.49 20.93 5.41
C ASP A 354 6.18 21.57 4.94
N LEU A 355 6.00 21.67 3.62
CA LEU A 355 4.76 22.14 2.99
C LEU A 355 3.73 21.03 2.82
N ALA A 356 4.14 19.77 2.89
CA ALA A 356 3.23 18.64 2.81
C ALA A 356 2.17 18.76 3.89
N ASP A 357 0.94 18.45 3.51
CA ASP A 357 -0.20 18.57 4.41
C ASP A 357 -0.19 17.41 5.40
N LEU A 358 0.59 17.58 6.46
CA LEU A 358 0.79 16.61 7.56
C LEU A 358 0.28 17.15 8.90
N GLY A 359 -0.10 18.44 8.91
CA GLY A 359 -0.56 19.20 10.06
C GLY A 359 0.52 20.04 10.75
N GLY A 360 0.10 21.25 11.14
CA GLY A 360 0.52 21.97 12.34
C GLY A 360 1.83 22.75 12.29
N ARG A 361 1.94 23.82 11.49
CA ARG A 361 2.72 24.98 11.90
C ARG A 361 2.02 25.61 13.10
N ALA A 362 2.68 25.57 14.25
CA ALA A 362 2.30 26.39 15.39
C ALA A 362 2.22 27.85 14.90
N ALA A 363 1.01 28.42 14.91
CA ALA A 363 0.83 29.84 14.79
C ALA A 363 1.61 30.48 15.95
N VAL A 364 2.79 31.01 15.66
CA VAL A 364 3.50 31.91 16.57
C VAL A 364 2.70 33.20 16.56
N THR A 365 1.67 33.28 17.41
CA THR A 365 1.09 34.55 17.80
C THR A 365 2.11 35.25 18.70
N GLU A 366 2.98 36.05 18.09
CA GLU A 366 3.73 37.09 18.81
C GLU A 366 2.72 37.98 19.53
N THR A 367 2.59 37.76 20.83
CA THR A 367 1.90 38.67 21.73
C THR A 367 2.86 39.82 22.02
N SER A 368 2.97 40.77 21.10
CA SER A 368 3.60 42.06 21.38
C SER A 368 2.62 42.96 22.15
N GLY A 369 2.43 42.60 23.41
CA GLY A 369 1.84 43.50 24.39
C GLY A 369 2.96 44.19 25.18
N ARG A 370 2.99 45.53 25.15
CA ARG A 370 3.15 46.44 26.30
C ARG A 370 3.66 47.83 25.88
N PRO A 371 3.51 48.84 26.75
CA PRO A 371 2.62 48.99 27.90
C PRO A 371 1.42 49.91 27.64
#